data_AF-A0A5S3WEQ5-F1
#
_entry.id   AF-A0A5S3WEQ5-F1
#
_cell.length_a   1.000
_cell.length_b   1.000
_cell.length_c   1.000
_cell.angle_alpha   90.00
_cell.angle_beta   90.00
_cell.angle_gamma   90.00
#
_symmetry.space_group_name_H-M   'P 1'
#
loop_
_entity.id
_entity.type
_entity.pdbx_description
1 polymer ?
#
loop_
_entity_poly.entity_id
_entity_poly.type
_entity_poly.pdbx_seq_one_letter_code
_entity_poly.pdbx_strand_id
1 'polypeptide(L)' 'MSLYLLVLLVIFALFGCASTYLVKFIYCYWVKKQIEIRYVWWACLCAFLIIPISLLSQWLL' A
#
# COMPACT_ATOMS: atom_id res chain seq x y z
N MET A 1 -0.59 24.80 -4.44
CA MET A 1 -0.29 23.37 -4.71
C MET A 1 -1.61 22.70 -5.06
N SER A 2 -1.73 22.11 -6.25
CA SER A 2 -3.01 21.52 -6.70
C SER A 2 -3.36 20.31 -5.83
N LEU A 3 -4.61 20.21 -5.35
CA LEU A 3 -5.10 19.08 -4.54
C LEU A 3 -4.80 17.72 -5.19
N TYR A 4 -4.81 17.67 -6.53
CA TYR A 4 -4.44 16.50 -7.32
C TYR A 4 -3.02 15.96 -7.02
N LEU A 5 -2.03 16.85 -6.92
CA LEU A 5 -0.64 16.48 -6.63
C LEU A 5 -0.50 15.88 -5.22
N LEU A 6 -1.31 16.35 -4.27
CA LEU A 6 -1.30 15.85 -2.90
C LEU A 6 -1.90 14.44 -2.83
N VAL A 7 -2.98 14.17 -3.55
CA VAL A 7 -3.56 12.82 -3.65
C VAL A 7 -2.57 11.84 -4.26
N LEU A 8 -1.92 12.20 -5.37
CA LEU A 8 -0.89 11.38 -6.01
C LEU A 8 0.27 11.06 -5.05
N LEU A 9 0.68 12.04 -4.25
CA LEU A 9 1.74 11.85 -3.24
C LEU A 9 1.33 10.82 -2.17
N VAL A 10 0.08 10.88 -1.70
CA VAL A 10 -0.47 9.94 -0.71
C VAL A 10 -0.56 8.52 -1.28
N ILE A 11 -1.04 8.38 -2.52
CA ILE A 11 -1.11 7.09 -3.21
C ILE A 11 0.29 6.49 -3.37
N PHE A 12 1.28 7.32 -3.77
CA PHE A 12 2.66 6.88 -3.92
C PHE A 12 3.26 6.42 -2.58
N ALA A 13 3.01 7.14 -1.48
CA ALA A 13 3.45 6.74 -0.15
C ALA A 13 2.83 5.40 0.31
N LEU A 14 1.53 5.21 0.08
CA LEU A 14 0.82 3.95 0.38
C LEU A 14 1.38 2.78 -0.43
N PHE A 15 1.68 3.00 -1.71
CA PHE A 15 2.29 2.00 -2.58
C PHE A 15 3.71 1.62 -2.10
N GLY A 16 4.51 2.61 -1.71
CA GLY A 16 5.84 2.38 -1.11
C GLY A 16 5.77 1.55 0.17
N CYS A 17 4.84 1.87 1.08
CA CYS A 17 4.58 1.08 2.28
C CYS A 17 4.17 -0.37 1.94
N ALA A 18 3.22 -0.55 1.02
CA ALA A 18 2.78 -1.88 0.58
C ALA A 18 3.95 -2.71 0.02
N SER A 19 4.80 -2.11 -0.83
CA SER A 19 5.98 -2.78 -1.41
C SER A 19 6.96 -3.25 -0.33
N THR A 20 7.16 -2.44 0.72
CA THR A 20 8.06 -2.76 1.82
C THR A 20 7.57 -3.97 2.63
N TYR A 21 6.25 -4.05 2.88
CA TYR A 21 5.64 -5.21 3.53
C TYR A 21 5.72 -6.46 2.65
N LEU A 22 5.58 -6.31 1.33
CA LEU A 22 5.70 -7.40 0.36
C LEU A 22 7.14 -7.95 0.31
N VAL A 23 8.15 -7.07 0.29
CA VAL A 23 9.57 -7.47 0.34
C VAL A 23 9.89 -8.17 1.66
N LYS A 24 9.38 -7.68 2.81
CA LYS A 24 9.52 -8.36 4.10
C LYS A 24 8.86 -9.75 4.10
N PHE A 25 7.70 -9.88 3.46
CA PHE A 25 7.03 -11.17 3.31
C PHE A 25 7.86 -12.14 2.46
N ILE A 26 8.35 -11.70 1.30
CA ILE A 26 9.21 -12.51 0.42
C ILE A 26 10.48 -12.94 1.16
N TYR A 27 11.10 -12.01 1.90
CA TYR A 27 12.29 -12.29 2.69
C TYR A 27 12.02 -13.35 3.79
N CYS A 28 10.95 -13.20 4.57
CA CYS A 28 10.56 -14.19 5.57
C CYS A 28 10.20 -15.55 4.95
N TYR A 29 9.51 -15.55 3.81
CA TYR A 29 9.13 -16.76 3.10
C TYR A 29 10.36 -17.51 2.57
N TRP A 30 11.31 -16.81 1.96
CA TRP A 30 12.51 -17.41 1.37
C TRP A 30 13.54 -17.84 2.44
N VAL A 31 13.81 -16.98 3.42
CA VAL A 31 14.88 -17.20 4.40
C VAL A 31 14.41 -18.01 5.60
N LYS A 32 13.24 -17.68 6.16
CA LYS A 32 12.71 -18.36 7.36
C LYS A 32 11.80 -19.54 7.05
N LYS A 33 11.41 -19.75 5.78
CA LYS A 33 10.41 -20.76 5.36
C LYS A 33 9.09 -20.72 6.16
N GLN A 34 8.77 -19.57 6.76
CA GLN A 34 7.53 -19.35 7.50
C GLN A 34 6.64 -18.39 6.74
N ILE A 35 5.38 -18.79 6.56
CA ILE A 35 4.35 -17.96 5.94
C ILE A 35 3.77 -17.07 7.04
N GLU A 36 4.33 -15.88 7.17
CA GLU A 36 3.78 -14.82 8.03
C GLU A 36 2.68 -14.08 7.26
N ILE A 37 1.47 -14.65 7.24
CA ILE A 37 0.28 -14.13 6.53
C ILE A 37 -0.03 -12.68 6.96
N ARG A 38 0.35 -12.31 8.20
CA ARG A 38 0.20 -10.96 8.75
C ARG A 38 0.75 -9.88 7.81
N TYR A 39 1.96 -10.04 7.26
CA TYR A 39 2.57 -9.00 6.41
C TYR A 39 1.85 -8.85 5.07
N VAL A 40 1.37 -9.95 4.48
CA VAL A 40 0.53 -9.90 3.27
C VAL A 40 -0.79 -9.21 3.56
N TRP A 41 -1.38 -9.48 4.73
CA TRP A 41 -2.61 -8.85 5.16
C TRP A 41 -2.45 -7.32 5.28
N TRP A 42 -1.37 -6.84 5.89
CA TRP A 42 -1.04 -5.41 5.97
C TRP A 42 -0.78 -4.77 4.60
N ALA A 43 -0.10 -5.49 3.69
CA ALA A 43 0.13 -5.02 2.33
C ALA A 43 -1.19 -4.89 1.54
N CYS A 44 -2.07 -5.89 1.64
CA CYS A 44 -3.42 -5.84 1.05
C CYS A 44 -4.26 -4.71 1.65
N LEU A 45 -4.18 -4.48 2.97
CA LEU A 45 -4.90 -3.39 3.64
C LEU A 45 -4.42 -2.02 3.10
N CYS A 46 -3.11 -1.83 2.96
CA CYS A 46 -2.54 -0.62 2.37
C CYS A 46 -3.00 -0.41 0.92
N ALA A 47 -3.01 -1.48 0.11
CA ALA A 47 -3.52 -1.43 -1.27
C ALA A 47 -5.02 -1.14 -1.33
N PHE A 48 -5.80 -1.71 -0.40
CA PHE A 48 -7.24 -1.50 -0.31
C PHE A 48 -7.57 -0.06 0.09
N LEU A 49 -6.75 0.59 0.95
CA LEU A 49 -6.90 2.00 1.30
C LEU A 49 -6.72 2.96 0.10
N ILE A 50 -5.99 2.55 -0.94
CA ILE A 50 -5.81 3.38 -2.15
C ILE A 50 -7.14 3.56 -2.89
N ILE A 51 -8.01 2.55 -2.88
CA ILE A 51 -9.30 2.54 -3.59
C ILE A 51 -10.23 3.67 -3.11
N PRO A 52 -10.58 3.79 -1.81
CA PRO A 52 -11.42 4.87 -1.33
C PRO A 52 -10.75 6.23 -1.49
N ILE A 53 -9.42 6.34 -1.37
CA ILE A 53 -8.70 7.61 -1.58
C ILE A 53 -8.83 8.08 -3.04
N SER A 54 -8.68 7.16 -3.99
CA SER A 54 -8.86 7.45 -5.41
C SER A 54 -10.31 7.81 -5.74
N LEU A 55 -11.27 7.10 -5.14
CA LEU A 55 -12.69 7.37 -5.32
C LEU A 55 -13.08 8.75 -4.74
N LEU A 56 -12.57 9.08 -3.55
CA LEU A 56 -12.78 10.38 -2.92
C LEU A 56 -12.15 11.50 -3.74
N SER A 57 -10.96 11.27 -4.30
CA SER A 57 -10.30 12.22 -5.19
C SER A 57 -11.06 12.49 -6.47
N GLN A 58 -11.72 11.49 -7.07
CA GLN A 58 -12.59 11.71 -8.23
C GLN A 58 -13.89 12.42 -7.89
N TRP A 59 -14.37 12.30 -6.65
CA TRP A 59 -15.57 13.01 -6.19
C TRP A 59 -15.28 14.47 -5.80
N LEU A 60 -14.07 14.76 -5.31
CA LEU A 60 -13.68 16.07 -4.81
C LEU A 60 -13.13 17.02 -5.91
N LEU A 61 -12.79 16.47 -7.08
CA LEU A 61 -12.08 17.14 -8.17
C LEU A 61 -12.89 17.09 -9.45
#